data_AF-A0A314ZIV9-F1
#
_entry.id   AF-A0A314ZIV9-F1
#
_cell.length_a   1.000
_cell.length_b   1.000
_cell.length_c   1.000
_cell.angle_alpha   90.00
_cell.angle_beta   90.00
_cell.angle_gamma   90.00
#
_symmetry.space_group_name_H-M   'P 1'
#
loop_
_entity.id
_entity.type
_entity.pdbx_description
1 polymer ?
#
loop_
_entity_poly.entity_id
_entity_poly.type
_entity_poly.pdbx_seq_one_letter_code
_entity_poly.pdbx_strand_id
1 'polypeptide(L)'
;MSILKNLPAFCILCATLFFASTNAARFNIRNNCGFTVWAAATPGGGRQLNPGQSWALDVRAGTQGARIWARTGCSFDGAGRGRCQTGDCGGVPNAKPMANPQTP
;
A
#
# COMPACT_ATOMS: atom_id res chain seq x y z
N MET A 1 -30.37 -22.58 -35.53
CA MET A 1 -30.97 -21.41 -34.82
C MET A 1 -30.61 -21.36 -33.33
N SER A 2 -29.45 -21.91 -32.92
CA SER A 2 -29.01 -21.91 -31.51
C SER A 2 -27.88 -20.92 -31.24
N ILE A 3 -27.16 -20.49 -32.28
CA ILE A 3 -26.00 -19.59 -32.17
C ILE A 3 -26.43 -18.14 -31.84
N LEU A 4 -27.54 -17.64 -32.39
CA LEU A 4 -28.06 -16.31 -32.05
C LEU A 4 -28.56 -16.20 -30.58
N LYS A 5 -29.00 -17.31 -29.97
CA LYS A 5 -29.50 -17.31 -28.58
C LYS A 5 -28.39 -17.13 -27.54
N ASN A 6 -27.16 -17.51 -27.91
CA ASN A 6 -26.00 -17.44 -27.04
C ASN A 6 -25.20 -16.14 -27.22
N LEU A 7 -25.51 -15.36 -28.27
CA LEU A 7 -24.91 -14.06 -28.54
C LEU A 7 -25.03 -13.06 -27.37
N PRO A 8 -26.20 -12.87 -26.72
CA PRO A 8 -26.29 -11.97 -25.57
C PRO A 8 -25.48 -12.47 -24.36
N ALA A 9 -25.43 -13.79 -24.13
CA ALA A 9 -24.62 -14.36 -23.06
C ALA A 9 -23.12 -14.13 -23.29
N PHE A 10 -22.68 -14.27 -24.54
CA PHE A 10 -21.30 -13.97 -24.95
C PHE A 10 -20.98 -12.47 -24.81
N CYS A 11 -21.89 -11.58 -25.23
CA CYS A 11 -21.74 -10.14 -25.06
C CYS A 11 -21.66 -9.72 -23.58
N ILE A 12 -22.48 -10.32 -22.71
CA ILE A 12 -22.46 -10.07 -21.26
C ILE A 12 -21.13 -10.55 -20.67
N LEU A 13 -20.64 -11.73 -21.06
CA LEU A 13 -19.33 -12.24 -20.61
C LEU A 13 -18.17 -11.35 -21.07
N CYS A 14 -18.19 -10.88 -22.32
CA CYS A 14 -17.19 -9.92 -22.79
C CYS A 14 -17.26 -8.60 -22.02
N ALA A 15 -18.46 -8.07 -21.78
CA ALA A 15 -18.63 -6.82 -21.05
C ALA A 15 -18.05 -6.92 -19.62
N THR A 16 -18.33 -7.98 -18.87
CA THR A 16 -17.79 -8.16 -17.50
C THR A 16 -16.26 -8.27 -17.46
N LEU A 17 -15.64 -8.85 -18.49
CA LEU A 17 -14.19 -8.92 -18.63
C LEU A 17 -13.55 -7.54 -18.85
N PHE A 18 -14.21 -6.63 -19.59
CA PHE A 18 -13.72 -5.26 -19.79
C PHE A 18 -13.82 -4.39 -18.52
N PHE A 19 -14.80 -4.62 -17.65
CA PHE A 19 -14.96 -3.86 -16.40
C PHE A 19 -14.03 -4.31 -15.26
N ALA A 20 -13.33 -5.44 -15.39
CA ALA A 20 -12.48 -5.99 -14.33
C ALA A 20 -11.05 -5.39 -14.26
N SER A 21 -10.79 -4.25 -14.92
CA SER A 21 -9.47 -3.60 -14.87
C SER A 21 -9.31 -2.74 -13.60
N THR A 22 -8.84 -3.35 -12.51
CA THR A 22 -8.42 -2.60 -11.31
C THR A 22 -6.94 -2.20 -11.49
N ASN A 23 -6.63 -0.91 -11.57
CA ASN A 23 -5.25 -0.41 -11.64
C ASN A 23 -4.59 -0.39 -10.25
N ALA A 24 -4.39 -1.56 -9.63
CA ALA A 24 -3.60 -1.67 -8.42
C ALA A 24 -2.12 -1.46 -8.73
N ALA A 25 -1.41 -0.71 -7.89
CA ALA A 25 0.02 -0.47 -8.02
C ALA A 25 0.79 -1.21 -6.93
N ARG A 26 1.89 -1.88 -7.30
CA ARG A 26 2.82 -2.51 -6.35
C ARG A 26 4.08 -1.67 -6.23
N PHE A 27 4.38 -1.22 -5.01
CA PHE A 27 5.62 -0.53 -4.67
C PHE A 27 6.58 -1.50 -3.99
N ASN A 28 7.81 -1.60 -4.48
CA ASN A 28 8.88 -2.35 -3.82
C ASN A 28 9.84 -1.37 -3.13
N ILE A 29 9.71 -1.25 -1.81
CA ILE A 29 10.48 -0.33 -0.98
C ILE A 29 11.71 -1.07 -0.48
N ARG A 30 12.91 -0.70 -0.97
CA ARG A 30 14.18 -1.32 -0.59
C ARG A 30 15.03 -0.39 0.27
N ASN A 31 15.52 -0.89 1.39
CA ASN A 31 16.54 -0.20 2.17
C ASN A 31 17.93 -0.53 1.60
N ASN A 32 18.56 0.43 0.92
CA ASN A 32 19.94 0.31 0.45
C ASN A 32 20.95 1.07 1.33
N CYS A 33 20.49 1.65 2.45
CA CYS A 33 21.34 2.32 3.41
C CYS A 33 22.13 1.29 4.25
N GLY A 34 23.29 1.70 4.76
CA GLY A 34 24.11 0.87 5.67
C GLY A 34 23.56 0.76 7.10
N PHE A 35 22.35 1.24 7.35
CA PHE A 35 21.69 1.22 8.66
C PHE A 35 20.20 0.89 8.53
N THR A 36 19.59 0.49 9.64
CA THR A 36 18.16 0.17 9.71
C THR A 36 17.30 1.42 9.55
N VAL A 37 16.27 1.30 8.71
CA VAL A 37 15.23 2.31 8.54
C VAL A 37 13.87 1.71 8.87
N TRP A 38 12.94 2.54 9.32
CA TRP A 38 11.54 2.16 9.42
C TRP A 38 10.77 2.80 8.26
N ALA A 39 10.52 2.01 7.20
CA ALA A 39 9.68 2.43 6.11
C ALA A 39 8.26 2.73 6.62
N ALA A 40 7.63 3.74 6.05
CA ALA A 40 6.29 4.19 6.37
C ALA A 40 5.53 4.53 5.09
N ALA A 41 4.24 4.23 5.09
CA ALA A 41 3.34 4.53 4.00
C ALA A 41 1.96 4.93 4.51
N THR A 42 1.35 5.89 3.83
CA THR A 42 -0.01 6.36 4.12
C THR A 42 -0.78 6.47 2.81
N PRO A 43 -1.79 5.62 2.56
CA PRO A 43 -2.10 4.39 3.31
C PRO A 43 -1.01 3.32 3.17
N GLY A 44 -0.92 2.38 4.11
CA GLY A 44 -0.02 1.21 3.98
C GLY A 44 0.68 0.76 5.26
N GLY A 45 0.77 1.61 6.28
CA GLY A 45 1.36 1.21 7.57
C GLY A 45 2.85 1.53 7.65
N GLY A 46 3.61 0.72 8.39
CA GLY A 46 5.06 0.84 8.46
C GLY A 46 5.71 -0.51 8.67
N ARG A 47 7.02 -0.58 8.37
CA ARG A 47 7.81 -1.79 8.52
C ARG A 47 9.28 -1.44 8.75
N GLN A 48 9.91 -2.13 9.71
CA GLN A 48 11.36 -2.06 9.86
C GLN A 48 12.05 -2.79 8.70
N LEU A 49 13.05 -2.15 8.10
CA LEU A 49 13.91 -2.72 7.06
C LEU A 49 15.37 -2.57 7.48
N ASN A 50 16.00 -3.70 7.79
CA ASN A 50 17.46 -3.76 7.94
C ASN A 50 18.13 -3.55 6.56
N PRO A 51 19.44 -3.26 6.52
CA PRO A 51 20.17 -3.09 5.27
C PRO A 51 19.91 -4.23 4.27
N GLY A 52 19.60 -3.87 3.02
CA GLY A 52 19.31 -4.81 1.93
C GLY A 52 17.89 -5.41 1.94
N GLN A 53 17.09 -5.20 2.99
CA GLN A 53 15.72 -5.71 3.05
C GLN A 53 14.76 -4.88 2.18
N SER A 54 13.68 -5.54 1.77
CA SER A 54 12.65 -4.98 0.91
C SER A 54 11.25 -5.22 1.49
N TRP A 55 10.33 -4.30 1.19
CA TRP A 55 8.92 -4.39 1.50
C TRP A 55 8.09 -4.12 0.25
N ALA A 56 7.35 -5.15 -0.18
CA ALA A 56 6.31 -5.01 -1.19
C ALA A 56 5.03 -4.45 -0.55
N LEU A 57 4.55 -3.33 -1.06
CA LEU A 57 3.32 -2.66 -0.65
C LEU A 57 2.38 -2.56 -1.85
N ASP A 58 1.20 -3.16 -1.71
CA ASP A 58 0.14 -3.08 -2.71
C ASP A 58 -0.79 -1.92 -2.37
N VAL A 59 -0.98 -1.01 -3.33
CA VAL A 59 -1.81 0.20 -3.21
C VAL A 59 -2.98 0.09 -4.16
N ARG A 60 -4.19 0.32 -3.65
CA ARG A 60 -5.43 0.20 -4.44
C ARG A 60 -5.48 1.25 -5.55
N ALA A 61 -6.11 0.87 -6.66
CA ALA A 61 -6.44 1.79 -7.74
C ALA A 61 -7.20 3.02 -7.21
N GLY A 62 -6.90 4.20 -7.75
CA GLY A 62 -7.58 5.44 -7.36
C GLY A 62 -7.15 5.99 -6.00
N THR A 63 -6.12 5.43 -5.34
CA THR A 63 -5.57 6.02 -4.11
C THR A 63 -4.98 7.39 -4.40
N GLN A 64 -5.53 8.43 -3.80
CA GLN A 64 -5.04 9.81 -3.89
C GLN A 64 -4.27 10.21 -2.63
N GLY A 65 -3.31 11.12 -2.77
CA GLY A 65 -2.56 11.67 -1.64
C GLY A 65 -1.62 10.67 -0.94
N ALA A 66 -1.30 9.56 -1.59
CA ALA A 66 -0.43 8.53 -1.01
C ALA A 66 0.99 9.08 -0.75
N ARG A 67 1.60 8.66 0.37
CA ARG A 67 2.99 8.99 0.72
C ARG A 67 3.73 7.74 1.13
N ILE A 68 4.99 7.62 0.72
CA ILE A 68 5.95 6.62 1.18
C ILE A 68 7.21 7.38 1.62
N TRP A 69 7.72 7.09 2.81
CA TRP A 69 8.92 7.74 3.34
C TRP A 69 9.69 6.82 4.29
N ALA A 70 10.95 7.16 4.53
CA ALA A 70 11.80 6.47 5.50
C ALA A 70 11.80 7.21 6.85
N ARG A 71 11.89 6.45 7.93
CA ARG A 71 12.11 6.96 9.29
C ARG A 71 13.43 6.44 9.84
N THR A 72 14.16 7.28 10.55
CA THR A 72 15.49 6.95 11.08
C THR A 72 15.57 7.17 12.58
N GLY A 73 16.50 6.47 13.23
CA GLY A 73 16.74 6.57 14.66
C GLY A 73 15.50 6.27 15.51
N CYS A 74 14.75 5.22 15.15
CA CYS A 74 13.54 4.87 15.89
C CYS A 74 13.83 3.91 17.05
N SER A 75 13.03 4.04 18.11
CA SER A 75 12.99 3.09 19.23
C SER A 75 11.54 2.92 19.65
N PHE A 76 11.09 1.68 19.79
CA PHE A 76 9.72 1.33 20.20
C PHE A 76 9.77 0.31 21.35
N ASP A 77 8.88 0.45 22.31
CA ASP A 77 8.68 -0.51 23.39
C ASP A 77 7.82 -1.71 22.96
N GLY A 78 7.67 -2.70 23.85
CA GLY A 78 6.85 -3.88 23.59
C GLY A 78 5.35 -3.61 23.43
N ALA A 79 4.89 -2.41 23.82
CA ALA A 79 3.51 -1.96 23.60
C ALA A 79 3.35 -1.22 22.25
N GLY A 80 4.41 -1.11 21.45
CA GLY A 80 4.40 -0.40 20.17
C GLY A 80 4.33 1.11 20.31
N ARG A 81 4.85 1.67 21.41
CA ARG A 81 4.99 3.12 21.60
C ARG A 81 6.46 3.49 21.51
N GLY A 82 6.75 4.65 20.95
CA GLY A 82 8.13 5.04 20.71
C GLY A 82 8.28 6.36 19.98
N ARG A 83 9.41 6.52 19.31
CA ARG A 83 9.74 7.76 18.60
C ARG A 83 10.79 7.47 17.53
N CYS A 84 10.68 8.14 16.40
CA CYS A 84 11.75 8.30 15.42
C CYS A 84 12.37 9.70 15.48
N GLN A 85 13.66 9.82 15.18
CA GLN A 85 14.33 11.12 15.08
C GLN A 85 13.84 11.91 13.87
N THR A 86 13.62 11.23 12.74
CA THR A 86 13.11 11.83 11.51
C THR A 86 11.91 11.06 10.98
N GLY A 87 10.98 11.76 10.33
CA GLY A 87 9.81 11.16 9.68
C GLY A 87 8.82 10.48 10.64
N ASP A 88 8.89 10.78 11.94
CA ASP A 88 8.00 10.17 12.94
C ASP A 88 6.52 10.40 12.61
N CYS A 89 5.69 9.39 12.88
CA CYS A 89 4.26 9.39 12.54
C CYS A 89 3.37 9.31 13.79
N GLY A 90 3.75 10.00 14.86
CA GLY A 90 2.99 10.06 16.11
C GLY A 90 3.41 9.02 17.14
N GLY A 91 4.68 8.61 17.12
CA GLY A 91 5.26 7.70 18.12
C GLY A 91 4.81 6.25 18.05
N VAL A 92 4.38 5.79 16.87
CA VAL A 92 3.95 4.41 16.63
C VAL A 92 4.80 3.73 15.54
N PRO A 93 5.04 2.40 15.63
CA PRO A 93 5.86 1.67 14.67
C PRO A 93 5.19 1.54 13.31
N ASN A 94 3.88 1.73 13.20
CA ASN A 94 3.15 1.69 11.94
C ASN A 94 2.52 3.07 11.68
N ALA A 95 2.76 3.65 10.51
CA ALA A 95 2.08 4.88 10.12
C ALA A 95 0.58 4.63 10.03
N LYS A 96 -0.23 5.56 10.55
CA LYS A 96 -1.68 5.41 10.50
C LYS A 96 -2.13 5.38 9.03
N PRO A 97 -2.98 4.42 8.62
CA PRO A 97 -3.60 4.49 7.31
C PRO A 97 -4.38 5.80 7.20
N MET A 98 -4.30 6.46 6.04
CA MET A 98 -5.15 7.62 5.76
C MET A 98 -6.60 7.19 6.00
N ALA A 99 -7.33 7.95 6.81
CA ALA A 99 -8.78 7.77 6.84
C ALA A 99 -9.26 7.99 5.41
N ASN A 100 -10.00 7.01 4.89
CA ASN A 100 -10.47 6.99 3.51
C ASN A 100 -11.02 8.38 3.11
N PRO A 101 -10.52 9.03 2.04
CA PRO A 101 -11.19 10.21 1.49
C PRO A 101 -12.53 9.86 0.84
N GLN A 102 -12.91 8.58 0.75
CA GLN A 102 -14.27 8.16 0.34
C GLN A 102 -15.17 7.96 1.57
N THR A 103 -15.55 9.05 2.22
CA THR A 103 -16.92 9.18 2.73
C THR A 103 -17.62 10.18 1.81
N PRO A 104 -18.85 9.86 1.37
CA PRO A 104 -19.54 10.58 0.30
C PRO A 104 -19.69 12.08 0.57
#